data_AF-J9QTZ3-F1
#
_entry.id   AF-J9QTZ3-F1
#
_cell.length_a   1.000
_cell.length_b   1.000
_cell.length_c   1.000
_cell.angle_alpha   90.00
_cell.angle_beta   90.00
_cell.angle_gamma   90.00
#
_symmetry.space_group_name_H-M   'P 1'
#
loop_
_entity.id
_entity.type
_entity.pdbx_description
1 polymer ?
#
loop_
_entity_poly.entity_id
_entity_poly.type
_entity_poly.pdbx_seq_one_letter_code
_entity_poly.pdbx_strand_id
1 'polypeptide(L)'
;MNKEIVKVAENYQELDRQIKDLQSKQKPLKKQLIDYAEEHKADFDEAFQLKFPNGTYISQRVSDVIEGTKEAKQQLLEETAEEYAEIKLNEKAVLEEAPKNSRLRKILTKLGLKVAQKETFAVYAG
;
A
#
# COMPACT_ATOMS: atom_id res chain seq x y z
N MET A 1 33.97 -10.09 7.44
CA MET A 1 32.96 -9.46 6.56
C MET A 1 33.67 -8.95 5.32
N ASN A 2 33.13 -9.16 4.11
CA ASN A 2 33.77 -8.71 2.88
C ASN A 2 33.90 -7.16 2.90
N LYS A 3 35.11 -6.60 2.75
CA LYS A 3 35.33 -5.15 2.78
C LYS A 3 34.49 -4.42 1.73
N GLU A 4 34.20 -5.07 0.61
CA GLU A 4 33.39 -4.53 -0.47
C GLU A 4 31.93 -4.36 -0.07
N ILE A 5 31.32 -5.35 0.61
CA ILE A 5 29.92 -5.24 1.06
C ILE A 5 29.78 -4.23 2.21
N VAL A 6 30.80 -4.06 3.05
CA VAL A 6 30.81 -3.01 4.08
C VAL A 6 30.75 -1.63 3.42
N LYS A 7 31.58 -1.38 2.41
CA LYS A 7 31.57 -0.11 1.67
C LYS A 7 30.23 0.13 0.96
N VAL A 8 29.61 -0.90 0.39
CA VAL A 8 28.27 -0.80 -0.20
C VAL A 8 27.23 -0.40 0.86
N ALA A 9 27.29 -0.98 2.06
CA ALA A 9 26.39 -0.64 3.16
C ALA A 9 26.60 0.80 3.67
N GLU A 10 27.85 1.26 3.77
CA GLU A 10 28.19 2.64 4.14
C GLU A 10 27.65 3.63 3.10
N ASN A 11 27.90 3.38 1.81
CA ASN A 11 27.39 4.21 0.72
C ASN A 11 25.86 4.24 0.69
N TYR A 12 25.21 3.09 0.93
CA TYR A 12 23.75 3.00 1.02
C TYR A 12 23.21 3.87 2.16
N GLN A 13 23.80 3.77 3.35
CA GLN A 13 23.40 4.57 4.52
C GLN A 13 23.57 6.07 4.26
N GLU A 14 24.67 6.48 3.60
CA GLU A 14 24.92 7.87 3.28
C GLU A 14 23.85 8.42 2.32
N LEU A 15 23.55 7.68 1.25
CA LEU A 15 22.50 8.04 0.29
C LEU A 15 21.13 8.12 0.96
N ASP A 16 20.79 7.17 1.85
CA ASP A 16 19.52 7.19 2.57
C ASP A 16 19.36 8.43 3.46
N ARG A 17 20.44 8.87 4.13
CA ARG A 17 20.44 10.13 4.89
C ARG A 17 20.22 11.35 4.00
N GLN A 18 20.85 11.40 2.84
CA GLN A 18 20.64 12.48 1.87
C GLN A 18 19.20 12.50 1.36
N ILE A 19 18.62 11.33 1.06
CA ILE A 19 17.23 11.19 0.65
C ILE A 19 16.29 11.70 1.74
N LYS A 20 16.52 11.33 3.01
CA LYS A 20 15.71 11.79 4.14
C LYS A 20 15.74 13.30 4.32
N ASP A 21 16.91 13.93 4.18
CA ASP A 21 17.05 15.39 4.23
C ASP A 21 16.30 16.06 3.07
N LEU A 22 16.47 15.57 1.84
CA LEU A 22 15.76 16.09 0.66
C LEU A 22 14.24 15.92 0.79
N GLN A 23 13.77 14.76 1.28
CA GLN A 23 12.35 14.52 1.54
C GLN A 23 11.81 15.47 2.62
N SER A 24 12.58 15.72 3.68
CA SER A 24 12.21 16.70 4.72
C SER A 24 12.02 18.09 4.14
N LYS A 25 12.93 18.53 3.25
CA LYS A 25 12.85 19.82 2.53
C LYS A 25 11.70 19.85 1.51
N GLN A 26 11.38 18.72 0.87
CA GLN A 26 10.30 18.62 -0.11
C GLN A 26 8.91 18.68 0.53
N LYS A 27 8.73 18.14 1.74
CA LYS A 27 7.43 18.12 2.46
C LYS A 27 6.72 19.48 2.51
N PRO A 28 7.35 20.59 2.99
CA PRO A 28 6.67 21.89 3.03
C PRO A 28 6.34 22.43 1.63
N LEU A 29 7.20 22.20 0.63
CA LEU A 29 6.95 22.62 -0.76
C LEU A 29 5.75 21.88 -1.36
N LYS A 30 5.68 20.56 -1.13
CA LYS A 30 4.53 19.74 -1.53
C LYS A 30 3.25 20.24 -0.88
N LYS A 31 3.30 20.60 0.41
CA LYS A 31 2.15 21.18 1.11
C LYS A 31 1.69 22.48 0.46
N GLN A 32 2.61 23.42 0.20
CA GLN A 32 2.28 24.68 -0.49
C GLN A 32 1.62 24.47 -1.85
N LEU A 33 2.11 23.49 -2.63
CA LEU A 33 1.51 23.12 -3.90
C LEU A 33 0.07 22.59 -3.75
N ILE A 34 -0.19 21.78 -2.72
CA ILE A 34 -1.54 21.25 -2.43
C ILE A 34 -2.46 22.39 -1.95
N ASP A 35 -2.01 23.20 -1.00
CA ASP A 35 -2.79 24.32 -0.46
C ASP A 35 -3.20 25.27 -1.60
N TYR A 36 -2.27 25.58 -2.53
CA TYR A 36 -2.57 26.36 -3.73
C TYR A 36 -3.63 25.70 -4.62
N ALA A 37 -3.50 24.41 -4.90
CA ALA A 37 -4.47 23.67 -5.72
C ALA A 37 -5.86 23.61 -5.09
N GLU A 38 -5.97 23.58 -3.76
CA GLU A 38 -7.24 23.60 -3.04
C GLU A 38 -7.97 24.94 -3.15
N GLU A 39 -7.22 26.05 -3.16
CA GLU A 39 -7.75 27.40 -3.37
C GLU A 39 -8.08 27.69 -4.84
N HIS A 40 -7.40 27.01 -5.77
CA HIS A 40 -7.44 27.28 -7.21
C HIS A 40 -8.01 26.10 -8.01
N LYS A 41 -9.06 25.44 -7.51
CA LYS A 41 -9.69 24.30 -8.19
C LYS A 41 -10.21 24.62 -9.59
N ALA A 42 -10.56 25.88 -9.85
CA ALA A 42 -11.03 26.35 -11.16
C ALA A 42 -9.92 26.36 -12.23
N ASP A 43 -8.65 26.33 -11.82
CA ASP A 43 -7.50 26.43 -12.74
C ASP A 43 -7.04 25.06 -13.28
N PHE A 44 -7.71 23.98 -12.85
CA PHE A 44 -7.46 22.65 -13.39
C PHE A 44 -7.99 22.54 -14.83
N ASP A 45 -7.17 21.93 -15.69
CA ASP A 45 -7.55 21.69 -17.08
C ASP A 45 -8.58 20.55 -17.22
N GLU A 46 -9.05 20.32 -18.45
CA GLU A 46 -10.00 19.25 -18.77
C GLU A 46 -9.48 17.84 -18.44
N ALA A 47 -8.17 17.66 -18.29
CA ALA A 47 -7.55 16.42 -17.85
C ALA A 47 -7.38 16.34 -16.31
N PHE A 48 -8.00 17.27 -15.58
CA PHE A 48 -7.88 17.43 -14.14
C PHE A 48 -6.42 17.61 -13.69
N GLN A 49 -5.67 18.42 -14.44
CA GLN A 49 -4.27 18.77 -14.13
C GLN A 49 -4.05 20.27 -14.00
N LEU A 50 -3.25 20.65 -13.00
CA LEU A 50 -2.69 21.99 -12.84
C LEU A 50 -1.19 21.93 -13.19
N LYS A 51 -0.78 22.57 -14.30
CA LYS A 51 0.57 22.45 -14.88
C LYS A 51 1.42 23.69 -14.61
N PHE A 52 2.70 23.49 -14.31
CA PHE A 52 3.66 24.56 -14.06
C PHE A 52 4.71 24.64 -15.19
N PRO A 53 5.29 25.81 -15.48
CA PRO A 53 6.25 26.00 -16.58
C PRO A 53 7.50 25.11 -16.50
N ASN A 54 7.88 24.66 -15.30
CA ASN A 54 9.04 23.79 -15.07
C ASN A 54 8.73 22.29 -15.31
N GLY A 55 7.53 21.94 -15.79
CA GLY A 55 7.10 20.56 -16.03
C GLY A 55 6.52 19.84 -14.80
N THR A 56 6.48 20.48 -13.64
CA THR A 56 5.71 19.96 -12.50
C THR A 56 4.22 20.08 -12.79
N TYR A 57 3.42 19.13 -12.31
CA TYR A 57 1.97 19.22 -12.36
C TYR A 57 1.33 18.56 -11.14
N ILE A 58 0.11 19.00 -10.81
CA ILE A 58 -0.75 18.39 -9.80
C ILE A 58 -1.92 17.76 -10.54
N SER A 59 -2.19 16.48 -10.29
CA SER A 59 -3.33 15.77 -10.87
C SER A 59 -4.38 15.55 -9.78
N GLN A 60 -5.58 16.07 -10.00
CA GLN A 60 -6.72 15.75 -9.17
C GLN A 60 -7.22 14.36 -9.57
N ARG A 61 -7.27 13.45 -8.61
CA ARG A 61 -7.79 12.09 -8.79
C ARG A 61 -9.16 12.00 -8.13
N VAL A 62 -10.13 11.53 -8.86
CA VAL A 62 -11.48 11.26 -8.36
C VAL A 62 -11.74 9.77 -8.51
N SER A 63 -12.28 9.15 -7.48
CA SER A 63 -12.73 7.76 -7.49
C SER A 63 -14.11 7.69 -6.89
N ASP A 64 -15.03 7.00 -7.55
CA ASP A 64 -16.35 6.74 -7.02
C ASP A 64 -16.23 5.84 -5.79
N VAL A 65 -16.93 6.20 -4.72
CA VAL A 65 -16.97 5.45 -3.46
C VAL A 65 -18.41 5.22 -3.04
N ILE A 66 -18.67 4.06 -2.44
CA ILE A 66 -19.96 3.79 -1.78
C ILE A 66 -19.86 4.33 -0.35
N GLU A 67 -20.52 5.46 -0.10
CA GLU A 67 -20.68 6.03 1.25
C GLU A 67 -21.90 5.43 1.96
N GLY A 68 -21.83 5.29 3.28
CA GLY A 68 -22.91 4.71 4.09
C GLY A 68 -22.39 3.96 5.32
N THR A 69 -23.28 3.69 6.27
CA THR A 69 -22.93 2.93 7.47
C THR A 69 -22.64 1.47 7.14
N LYS A 70 -21.98 0.76 8.07
CA LYS A 70 -21.68 -0.65 7.90
C LYS A 70 -22.96 -1.47 7.76
N GLU A 71 -24.02 -1.11 8.49
CA GLU A 71 -25.32 -1.76 8.45
C GLU A 71 -25.99 -1.61 7.08
N ALA A 72 -25.97 -0.41 6.49
CA ALA A 72 -26.53 -0.18 5.15
C ALA A 72 -25.79 -0.98 4.06
N LYS A 73 -24.46 -1.06 4.16
CA LYS A 73 -23.66 -1.88 3.25
C LYS A 73 -23.92 -3.38 3.42
N GLN A 74 -24.21 -3.83 4.64
CA GLN A 74 -24.56 -5.22 4.89
C GLN A 74 -25.96 -5.56 4.37
N GLN A 75 -26.93 -4.66 4.55
CA GLN A 75 -28.25 -4.81 3.95
C GLN A 75 -28.17 -4.88 2.41
N LEU A 76 -27.32 -4.06 1.77
CA LEU A 76 -27.06 -4.16 0.34
C LEU A 76 -26.57 -5.56 -0.07
N LEU A 77 -25.66 -6.17 0.71
CA LEU A 77 -25.19 -7.53 0.44
C LEU A 77 -26.30 -8.56 0.58
N GLU A 78 -27.16 -8.43 1.60
CA GLU A 78 -28.29 -9.34 1.82
C GLU A 78 -29.33 -9.24 0.68
N GLU A 79 -29.68 -8.01 0.27
CA GLU A 79 -30.62 -7.76 -0.84
C GLU A 79 -30.08 -8.24 -2.20
N THR A 80 -28.75 -8.23 -2.37
CA THR A 80 -28.08 -8.72 -3.57
C THR A 80 -27.70 -10.19 -3.51
N ALA A 81 -28.23 -10.94 -2.53
CA ALA A 81 -27.93 -12.36 -2.32
C ALA A 81 -26.42 -12.65 -2.27
N GLU A 82 -25.66 -11.75 -1.65
CA GLU A 82 -24.21 -11.77 -1.50
C GLU A 82 -23.42 -11.74 -2.83
N GLU A 83 -24.02 -11.30 -3.94
CA GLU A 83 -23.36 -11.20 -5.27
C GLU A 83 -22.04 -10.42 -5.21
N TYR A 84 -22.00 -9.37 -4.39
CA TYR A 84 -20.84 -8.48 -4.23
C TYR A 84 -19.99 -8.81 -2.99
N ALA A 85 -20.22 -9.94 -2.32
CA ALA A 85 -19.47 -10.33 -1.15
C ALA A 85 -18.07 -10.85 -1.52
N GLU A 86 -17.05 -10.38 -0.81
CA GLU A 86 -15.68 -10.87 -0.97
C GLU A 86 -15.39 -11.98 0.05
N ILE A 87 -15.30 -13.24 -0.39
CA ILE A 87 -14.94 -14.36 0.48
C ILE A 87 -13.41 -14.53 0.46
N LYS A 88 -12.76 -14.12 1.55
CA LYS A 88 -11.32 -14.33 1.76
C LYS A 88 -11.06 -15.42 2.78
N LEU A 89 -10.10 -16.30 2.48
CA LEU A 89 -9.59 -17.28 3.44
C LEU A 89 -8.90 -16.55 4.60
N ASN A 90 -9.26 -16.88 5.84
CA ASN A 90 -8.50 -16.43 7.01
C ASN A 90 -7.20 -17.22 7.12
N GLU A 91 -6.20 -16.85 6.33
CA GLU A 91 -4.91 -17.55 6.27
C GLU A 91 -4.20 -17.58 7.62
N LYS A 92 -4.31 -16.50 8.41
CA LYS A 92 -3.68 -16.43 9.73
C LYS A 92 -4.22 -17.51 10.68
N ALA A 93 -5.54 -17.66 10.76
CA ALA A 93 -6.16 -18.70 11.57
C ALA A 93 -5.78 -20.10 11.09
N VAL A 94 -5.74 -20.31 9.76
CA VAL A 94 -5.30 -21.58 9.16
C VAL A 94 -3.85 -21.89 9.54
N LEU A 95 -2.95 -20.90 9.48
CA LEU A 95 -1.52 -21.05 9.81
C LEU A 95 -1.29 -21.33 11.30
N GLU A 96 -2.05 -20.69 12.19
CA GLU A 96 -1.98 -20.92 13.64
C GLU A 96 -2.47 -22.32 14.05
N GLU A 97 -3.47 -22.86 13.33
CA GLU A 97 -4.13 -24.12 13.65
C GLU A 97 -3.51 -25.34 12.94
N ALA A 98 -2.95 -25.16 11.74
CA ALA A 98 -2.36 -26.24 10.94
C ALA A 98 -1.32 -27.10 11.70
N PRO A 99 -0.43 -26.56 12.56
CA PRO A 99 0.51 -27.38 13.33
C PRO A 99 -0.17 -28.31 14.35
N LYS A 100 -1.32 -27.89 14.89
CA LYS A 100 -2.05 -28.55 15.99
C LYS A 100 -3.11 -29.54 15.48
N ASN A 101 -3.60 -29.36 14.25
CA ASN A 101 -4.73 -30.10 13.71
C ASN A 101 -4.32 -31.04 12.55
N SER A 102 -4.33 -32.35 12.82
CA SER A 102 -3.94 -33.37 11.83
C SER A 102 -4.93 -33.49 10.66
N ARG A 103 -6.23 -33.28 10.91
CA ARG A 103 -7.27 -33.29 9.87
C ARG A 103 -7.06 -32.12 8.90
N LEU A 104 -6.79 -30.93 9.42
CA LEU A 104 -6.50 -29.75 8.62
C LEU A 104 -5.28 -29.97 7.72
N ARG A 105 -4.18 -30.52 8.25
CA ARG A 105 -3.00 -30.87 7.45
C ARG A 105 -3.31 -31.84 6.31
N LYS A 106 -4.10 -32.89 6.58
CA LYS A 106 -4.52 -33.85 5.53
C LYS A 106 -5.33 -33.17 4.43
N ILE A 107 -6.21 -32.23 4.79
CA ILE A 107 -7.00 -31.46 3.82
C ILE A 107 -6.09 -30.55 2.99
N LEU A 108 -5.18 -29.81 3.63
CA LEU A 108 -4.21 -28.96 2.91
C LEU A 108 -3.42 -29.77 1.88
N THR A 109 -2.88 -30.93 2.30
CA THR A 109 -2.15 -31.83 1.38
C THR A 109 -3.03 -32.37 0.26
N LYS A 110 -4.27 -32.81 0.55
CA LYS A 110 -5.22 -33.31 -0.47
C LYS A 110 -5.53 -32.24 -1.52
N LEU A 111 -5.60 -30.97 -1.10
CA LEU A 111 -5.89 -29.84 -1.98
C LEU A 111 -4.63 -29.26 -2.65
N GLY A 112 -3.45 -29.84 -2.43
CA GLY A 112 -2.18 -29.35 -3.00
C GLY A 112 -1.64 -28.08 -2.34
N LEU A 113 -2.19 -27.67 -1.20
CA LEU A 113 -1.76 -26.49 -0.44
C LEU A 113 -0.64 -26.88 0.54
N LYS A 114 0.39 -26.05 0.63
CA LYS A 114 1.52 -26.24 1.55
C LYS A 114 1.79 -24.97 2.35
N VAL A 115 2.09 -25.14 3.64
CA VAL A 115 2.67 -24.05 4.45
C VAL A 115 4.14 -23.96 4.07
N ALA A 116 4.54 -22.82 3.51
CA ALA A 116 5.92 -22.55 3.12
C ALA A 116 6.43 -21.29 3.81
N GLN A 117 7.73 -21.25 4.08
CA GLN A 117 8.41 -20.03 4.53
C GLN A 117 8.83 -19.23 3.31
N LYS A 118 8.39 -17.98 3.21
CA LYS A 118 8.90 -17.02 2.24
C LYS A 118 9.94 -16.17 2.94
N GLU A 119 11.21 -16.39 2.62
CA GLU A 119 12.30 -15.55 3.11
C GLU A 119 12.32 -14.25 2.30
N THR A 120 12.32 -13.11 2.98
CA THR A 120 12.47 -11.79 2.38
C THR A 120 13.56 -11.04 3.10
N PHE A 121 14.55 -10.55 2.36
CA PHE A 121 15.59 -9.68 2.90
C PHE A 121 15.13 -8.22 2.76
N ALA A 122 15.24 -7.46 3.85
CA ALA A 122 14.97 -6.04 3.86
C ALA A 122 16.20 -5.30 4.38
N VAL A 123 16.57 -4.21 3.72
CA VAL A 123 17.65 -3.33 4.16
C VAL A 123 17.02 -2.13 4.84
N TYR A 124 17.36 -1.93 6.11
CA TYR A 124 16.92 -0.77 6.88
C TYR A 124 18.11 0.16 7.06
N ALA A 125 17.95 1.41 6.63
CA ALA A 125 18.88 2.49 6.95
C ALA A 125 18.19 3.48 7.90
N GLY A 126 18.87 3.77 9.01
CA GLY A 126 18.45 4.70 10.07
C GLY A 126 18.78 6.15 9.75
#